data_AF-A0A6G1Z5Q2-F1
#
_entry.id   AF-A0A6G1Z5Q2-F1
#
_cell.length_a   1.000
_cell.length_b   1.000
_cell.length_c   1.000
_cell.angle_alpha   90.00
_cell.angle_beta   90.00
_cell.angle_gamma   90.00
#
_symmetry.space_group_name_H-M   'P 1'
#
loop_
_entity.id
_entity.type
_entity.pdbx_description
1 polymer ?
#
loop_
_entity_poly.entity_id
_entity_poly.type
_entity_poly.pdbx_seq_one_letter_code
_entity_poly.pdbx_strand_id
1 'polypeptide(L)'
;MASKTFDKDTILDLTVNMVPLVIILFFVVGFALVNPFGFDSLTTGLQYGIMVGSFILLAALTYLSGKAIAGSEHTSTVYPPGQATVPGVKPLHEEHAEAEAELEEPNDGDAVEAAEGTA
;
A
#
# COMPACT_ATOMS: atom_id res chain seq x y z
N MET A 1 -2.08 -13.60 11.56
CA MET A 1 -1.70 -12.18 11.63
C MET A 1 -1.59 -11.62 10.22
N ALA A 2 -2.71 -11.22 9.61
CA ALA A 2 -2.68 -10.55 8.31
C ALA A 2 -2.47 -9.05 8.58
N SER A 3 -1.29 -8.56 8.27
CA SER A 3 -0.87 -7.17 8.43
C SER A 3 -1.87 -6.20 7.81
N LYS A 4 -2.63 -5.50 8.65
CA LYS A 4 -3.50 -4.39 8.25
C LYS A 4 -2.70 -3.10 8.22
N THR A 5 -1.62 -3.07 7.44
CA THR A 5 -0.68 -1.93 7.39
C THR A 5 -0.63 -1.27 6.02
N PHE A 6 -1.70 -1.38 5.25
CA PHE A 6 -1.93 -0.54 4.09
C PHE A 6 -3.44 -0.33 3.98
N ASP A 7 -3.88 0.92 3.98
CA ASP A 7 -5.30 1.22 3.77
C ASP A 7 -5.77 0.64 2.45
N LYS A 8 -6.99 0.08 2.45
CA LYS A 8 -7.58 -0.57 1.27
C LYS A 8 -7.61 0.38 0.07
N ASP A 9 -7.75 1.67 0.34
CA ASP A 9 -7.74 2.73 -0.66
C ASP A 9 -6.35 2.94 -1.25
N THR A 10 -5.28 2.90 -0.44
CA THR A 10 -3.90 2.98 -0.96
C THR A 10 -3.53 1.74 -1.77
N ILE A 11 -3.95 0.54 -1.33
CA ILE A 11 -3.79 -0.69 -2.12
C ILE A 11 -4.55 -0.57 -3.43
N LEU A 12 -5.78 -0.02 -3.42
CA LEU A 12 -6.60 0.16 -4.61
C LEU A 12 -5.90 1.08 -5.61
N ASP A 13 -5.43 2.25 -5.19
CA ASP A 13 -4.76 3.22 -6.05
C ASP A 13 -3.46 2.66 -6.65
N LEU A 14 -2.65 2.00 -5.83
CA LEU A 14 -1.41 1.38 -6.29
C LEU A 14 -1.70 0.24 -7.28
N THR A 15 -2.76 -0.55 -7.04
CA THR A 15 -3.18 -1.63 -7.93
C THR A 15 -3.74 -1.11 -9.25
N VAL A 16 -4.57 -0.07 -9.24
CA VAL A 16 -5.12 0.56 -10.46
C VAL A 16 -4.00 1.06 -11.37
N ASN A 17 -2.94 1.63 -10.79
CA ASN A 17 -1.77 2.10 -11.55
C ASN A 17 -0.84 0.96 -12.00
N MET A 18 -0.94 -0.24 -11.39
CA MET A 18 -0.20 -1.43 -11.80
C MET A 18 -0.79 -2.10 -13.04
N VAL A 19 -2.11 -2.00 -13.25
CA VAL A 19 -2.80 -2.60 -14.40
C VAL A 19 -2.22 -2.14 -15.75
N PRO A 20 -2.04 -0.83 -16.02
CA PRO A 20 -1.38 -0.36 -17.23
C PRO A 20 0.01 -0.95 -17.47
N LEU A 21 0.83 -1.08 -16.41
CA LEU A 21 2.19 -1.64 -16.53
C LEU A 21 2.17 -3.10 -17.02
N VAL A 22 1.27 -3.91 -16.46
CA VAL A 22 1.12 -5.32 -16.87
C VAL A 22 0.69 -5.42 -18.33
N ILE A 23 -0.26 -4.58 -18.76
CA ILE A 23 -0.74 -4.57 -20.14
C ILE A 23 0.38 -4.18 -21.10
N ILE A 24 1.14 -3.12 -20.81
CA ILE A 24 2.26 -2.69 -21.66
C ILE A 24 3.32 -3.79 -21.72
N LEU A 25 3.68 -4.38 -20.58
CA LEU A 25 4.66 -5.47 -20.52
C LEU A 25 4.22 -6.67 -21.37
N PHE A 26 2.94 -7.03 -21.30
CA PHE A 26 2.37 -8.09 -22.13
C PHE A 26 2.55 -7.81 -23.62
N PHE A 27 2.24 -6.59 -24.08
CA PHE A 27 2.41 -6.23 -25.49
C PHE A 27 3.87 -6.13 -25.91
N VAL A 28 4.75 -5.62 -25.05
CA VAL A 28 6.19 -5.57 -25.32
C VAL A 28 6.72 -6.99 -25.54
N VAL A 29 6.38 -7.94 -24.66
CA VAL A 29 6.79 -9.35 -24.82
C VAL A 29 6.12 -9.98 -26.04
N GLY A 30 4.82 -9.75 -26.21
CA GLY A 30 4.05 -10.28 -27.33
C GLY A 30 4.63 -9.87 -28.69
N PHE A 31 4.94 -8.59 -28.87
CA PHE A 31 5.55 -8.08 -30.09
C PHE A 31 7.02 -8.46 -30.25
N ALA A 32 7.73 -8.73 -29.15
CA ALA A 32 9.11 -9.21 -29.21
C ALA A 32 9.16 -10.66 -29.71
N LEU A 33 8.18 -11.49 -29.34
CA LEU A 33 8.07 -12.88 -29.77
C LEU A 33 7.40 -13.03 -31.14
N VAL A 34 6.36 -12.24 -31.41
CA VAL A 34 5.56 -12.30 -32.63
C VAL A 34 5.40 -10.90 -33.18
N ASN A 35 6.13 -10.59 -34.25
CA ASN A 35 6.04 -9.30 -34.93
C ASN A 35 5.25 -9.43 -36.26
N PRO A 36 3.96 -9.04 -36.28
CA PRO A 36 3.14 -9.10 -37.49
C PRO A 36 3.38 -7.92 -38.45
N PHE A 37 4.09 -6.87 -38.02
CA PHE A 37 4.24 -5.62 -38.77
C PHE A 37 5.61 -5.48 -39.45
N GLY A 38 6.52 -6.43 -39.23
CA GLY A 38 7.86 -6.45 -39.83
C GLY A 38 8.89 -5.61 -39.07
N PHE A 39 10.14 -5.63 -39.54
CA PHE A 39 11.29 -4.98 -38.88
C PHE A 39 11.77 -3.76 -39.69
N ASP A 40 10.97 -2.70 -39.71
CA ASP A 40 11.46 -1.38 -40.12
C ASP A 40 12.06 -0.68 -38.91
N SER A 41 13.31 -0.21 -39.01
CA SER A 41 14.06 0.35 -37.88
C SER A 41 13.40 1.58 -37.26
N LEU A 42 12.85 2.46 -38.09
CA LEU A 42 12.20 3.69 -37.61
C LEU A 42 10.88 3.36 -36.91
N THR A 43 10.05 2.54 -37.56
CA THR A 43 8.71 2.19 -37.06
C THR A 43 8.79 1.35 -35.79
N THR A 44 9.67 0.34 -35.78
CA THR A 44 9.90 -0.53 -34.62
C THR A 44 10.50 0.27 -33.46
N GLY A 45 11.49 1.13 -33.75
CA GLY A 45 12.10 2.00 -32.76
C GLY A 45 11.10 2.95 -32.12
N LEU A 46 10.21 3.55 -32.91
CA LEU A 46 9.16 4.44 -32.41
C LEU A 46 8.11 3.67 -31.58
N GLN A 47 7.66 2.51 -32.07
CA GLN A 47 6.71 1.65 -31.37
C GLN A 47 7.21 1.24 -29.98
N TYR A 48 8.40 0.66 -29.89
CA TYR A 48 8.99 0.28 -28.61
C TYR A 48 9.40 1.48 -27.78
N GLY A 49 9.88 2.56 -28.40
CA GLY A 49 10.25 3.79 -27.72
C GLY A 49 9.07 4.40 -26.96
N ILE A 50 7.90 4.49 -27.62
CA ILE A 50 6.68 4.96 -26.97
C ILE A 50 6.22 3.98 -25.88
N MET A 51 6.13 2.67 -26.17
CA MET A 51 5.68 1.69 -25.19
C MET A 51 6.59 1.61 -23.95
N VAL A 52 7.89 1.42 -24.15
CA VAL A 52 8.88 1.32 -23.06
C VAL A 52 9.04 2.66 -22.35
N GLY A 53 9.02 3.77 -23.09
CA GLY A 53 9.01 5.11 -22.50
C GLY A 53 7.82 5.31 -21.56
N SER A 54 6.61 5.02 -22.03
CA SER A 54 5.40 5.06 -21.19
C SER A 54 5.48 4.11 -20.00
N PHE A 55 6.02 2.89 -20.18
CA PHE A 55 6.22 1.94 -19.09
C PHE A 55 7.13 2.51 -18.00
N ILE A 56 8.28 3.08 -18.38
CA ILE A 56 9.24 3.64 -17.42
C ILE A 56 8.66 4.86 -16.71
N LEU A 57 8.04 5.79 -17.45
CA LEU A 57 7.44 6.98 -16.85
C LEU A 57 6.32 6.60 -15.88
N LEU A 58 5.43 5.69 -16.28
CA LEU A 58 4.35 5.22 -15.40
C LEU A 58 4.92 4.47 -14.20
N ALA A 59 5.87 3.56 -14.38
CA ALA A 59 6.50 2.84 -13.27
C ALA A 59 7.15 3.79 -12.26
N ALA A 60 7.83 4.84 -12.75
CA ALA A 60 8.39 5.88 -11.90
C ALA A 60 7.31 6.62 -11.12
N LEU A 61 6.22 7.03 -11.78
CA LEU A 61 5.09 7.68 -11.10
C LEU A 61 4.41 6.76 -10.10
N THR A 62 4.13 5.50 -10.45
CA THR A 62 3.57 4.49 -9.55
C THR A 62 4.43 4.32 -8.30
N TYR A 63 5.75 4.24 -8.47
CA TYR A 63 6.67 4.11 -7.36
C TYR A 63 6.73 5.37 -6.50
N LEU A 64 6.78 6.55 -7.12
CA LEU A 64 6.76 7.83 -6.40
C LEU A 64 5.47 8.01 -5.61
N SER A 65 4.31 7.67 -6.20
CA SER A 65 3.02 7.68 -5.53
C SER A 65 3.00 6.73 -4.34
N GLY A 66 3.42 5.47 -4.52
CA GLY A 66 3.49 4.51 -3.42
C GLY A 66 4.40 4.97 -2.29
N LYS A 67 5.59 5.50 -2.62
CA LYS A 67 6.55 6.04 -1.65
C LYS A 67 6.02 7.28 -0.92
N ALA A 68 5.32 8.17 -1.63
CA ALA A 68 4.75 9.37 -1.02
C ALA A 68 3.62 9.00 -0.05
N ILE A 69 2.75 8.07 -0.43
CA ILE A 69 1.59 7.70 0.39
C ILE A 69 2.04 6.95 1.65
N ALA A 70 3.01 6.03 1.52
CA ALA A 70 3.59 5.34 2.67
C ALA A 70 4.32 6.29 3.64
N GLY A 71 4.71 7.48 3.18
CA GLY A 71 5.29 8.52 4.05
C GLY A 71 4.24 9.41 4.72
N SER A 72 3.09 9.65 4.06
CA SER A 72 2.06 10.56 4.56
C SER A 72 1.11 9.92 5.57
N GLU A 73 0.98 8.60 5.58
CA GLU A 73 0.15 7.88 6.57
C GLU A 73 0.62 8.10 8.02
N HIS A 74 1.89 8.44 8.23
CA HIS A 74 2.44 8.73 9.56
C HIS A 74 2.08 10.12 10.14
N THR A 75 1.48 11.02 9.36
CA THR A 75 1.32 12.44 9.77
C THR A 75 -0.11 12.99 9.69
N SER A 76 -1.06 12.25 9.11
CA SER A 76 -2.44 12.73 9.01
C SER A 76 -3.24 12.38 10.27
N THR A 77 -3.64 13.40 11.03
CA THR A 77 -4.64 13.24 12.10
C THR A 77 -6.03 13.05 11.48
N VAL A 78 -6.47 11.80 11.39
CA VAL A 78 -7.80 11.46 10.87
C VAL A 78 -8.78 11.39 12.03
N TYR A 79 -9.81 12.22 12.01
CA TYR A 79 -10.93 12.15 12.95
C TYR A 79 -12.03 11.23 12.39
N PRO A 80 -12.79 10.54 13.24
CA PRO A 80 -13.96 9.77 12.80
C PRO A 80 -14.95 10.65 12.02
N PRO A 81 -15.60 10.11 10.98
CA PRO A 81 -16.53 10.89 10.15
C PRO A 81 -17.66 11.47 11.01
N GLY A 82 -17.86 12.79 10.92
CA GLY A 82 -18.88 13.53 11.68
C GLY A 82 -18.46 13.99 13.08
N GLN A 83 -17.24 13.68 13.53
CA GLN A 83 -16.75 14.05 14.88
C GLN A 83 -15.61 15.06 14.88
N ALA A 84 -15.18 15.55 13.71
CA ALA A 84 -14.06 16.50 13.57
C ALA A 84 -14.27 17.85 14.28
N THR A 85 -15.50 18.22 14.62
CA THR A 85 -15.84 19.48 15.31
C THR A 85 -16.25 19.28 16.78
N VAL A 86 -16.23 18.03 17.29
CA VAL A 86 -16.65 17.73 18.65
C VAL A 86 -15.47 17.95 19.61
N PRO A 87 -15.60 18.81 20.63
CA PRO A 87 -14.52 19.04 21.59
C PRO A 87 -14.18 17.75 22.37
N GLY A 88 -12.90 17.39 22.40
CA GLY A 88 -12.39 16.26 23.20
C GLY A 88 -12.28 14.91 22.48
N VAL A 89 -12.58 14.84 21.18
CA VAL A 89 -12.37 13.62 20.38
C VAL A 89 -10.91 13.52 19.99
N LYS A 90 -10.26 12.40 20.33
CA LYS A 90 -8.88 12.10 19.92
C LYS A 90 -8.85 11.64 18.46
N PRO A 91 -7.81 11.96 17.69
CA PRO A 91 -7.64 11.41 16.34
C PRO A 91 -7.51 9.88 16.39
N LEU A 92 -8.03 9.19 15.37
CA LEU A 92 -8.14 7.72 15.31
C LEU A 92 -6.81 6.98 15.53
N HIS A 93 -5.67 7.60 15.16
CA HIS A 93 -4.35 7.00 15.39
C HIS A 93 -3.91 7.03 16.87
N GLU A 94 -4.36 8.01 17.66
CA GLU A 94 -4.09 8.02 19.11
C GLU A 94 -4.92 6.94 19.81
N GLU A 95 -6.18 6.72 19.41
CA GLU A 95 -7.02 5.64 19.97
C GLU A 95 -6.45 4.25 19.69
N HIS A 96 -5.94 4.01 18.46
CA HIS A 96 -5.36 2.70 18.10
C HIS A 96 -4.02 2.44 18.82
N ALA A 97 -3.18 3.47 19.00
CA ALA A 97 -1.92 3.35 19.72
C ALA A 97 -2.13 3.16 21.23
N GLU A 98 -3.12 3.84 21.83
CA GLU A 98 -3.52 3.62 23.23
C GLU A 98 -4.11 2.21 23.42
N ALA A 99 -4.97 1.75 22.50
CA ALA A 99 -5.53 0.40 22.55
C ALA A 99 -4.47 -0.70 22.35
N GLU A 100 -3.47 -0.48 21.48
CA GLU A 100 -2.34 -1.41 21.32
C GLU A 100 -1.44 -1.43 22.57
N ALA A 101 -1.17 -0.27 23.20
CA ALA A 101 -0.41 -0.19 24.44
C ALA A 101 -1.13 -0.84 25.63
N GLU A 102 -2.47 -0.74 25.69
CA GLU A 102 -3.29 -1.37 26.74
C GLU A 102 -3.42 -2.90 26.57
N LEU A 103 -3.15 -3.42 25.36
CA LEU A 103 -3.07 -4.85 25.09
C LEU A 103 -1.68 -5.45 25.33
N GLU A 104 -0.62 -4.62 25.38
CA GLU A 104 0.76 -5.04 25.68
C GLU A 104 1.13 -4.92 27.17
N GLU A 105 0.31 -4.25 28.00
CA GLU A 105 0.46 -4.29 29.46
C GLU A 105 0.29 -5.75 29.94
N PRO A 106 1.30 -6.37 30.57
CA PRO A 106 1.15 -7.69 31.13
C PRO A 106 0.13 -7.60 32.26
N ASN A 107 -1.00 -8.29 32.09
CA ASN A 107 -1.99 -8.46 33.14
C ASN A 107 -1.32 -9.13 34.34
N ASP A 108 -0.94 -8.34 35.35
CA ASP A 108 -0.37 -8.75 36.65
C ASP A 108 -1.41 -9.51 37.52
N GLY A 109 -2.36 -10.19 36.88
CA GLY A 109 -3.47 -10.93 37.48
C GLY A 109 -3.28 -12.45 37.53
N ASP A 110 -2.23 -13.02 36.93
CA ASP A 110 -2.02 -14.49 36.92
C ASP A 110 -1.16 -15.00 38.10
N ALA A 111 -0.83 -14.13 39.07
CA ALA A 111 0.06 -14.48 40.19
C ALA A 111 -0.63 -15.08 41.43
N VAL A 112 -1.94 -15.35 41.41
CA VAL A 112 -2.69 -15.81 42.60
C VAL A 112 -3.70 -16.90 42.28
N GLU A 113 -3.25 -18.09 41.87
CA GLU A 113 -4.03 -19.35 41.94
C GLU A 113 -3.12 -20.61 41.80
N ALA A 114 -1.87 -20.55 42.25
CA ALA A 114 -0.95 -21.72 42.21
C ALA A 114 -0.28 -22.05 43.56
N ALA A 115 -0.76 -21.46 44.66
CA ALA A 115 -0.13 -21.59 45.98
C ALA A 115 -1.14 -21.90 47.12
N GLU A 116 -2.17 -22.71 46.86
CA GLU A 116 -2.99 -23.30 47.93
C GLU A 116 -3.43 -24.71 47.52
N GLY A 117 -2.55 -25.70 47.71
CA GLY A 117 -2.87 -27.06 47.28
C GLY A 117 -1.85 -28.15 47.54
N THR A 118 -0.96 -28.02 48.53
CA THR A 118 -0.15 -29.14 49.03
C THR A 118 0.21 -28.91 50.51
N ALA A 119 -0.66 -29.39 51.39
CA ALA A 119 -0.34 -29.70 52.79
C ALA A 119 -0.29 -31.22 52.94
#